data_AF-A0A261XYX9-F1
#
_entry.id   AF-A0A261XYX9-F1
#
_cell.length_a   1.000
_cell.length_b   1.000
_cell.length_c   1.000
_cell.angle_alpha   90.00
_cell.angle_beta   90.00
_cell.angle_gamma   90.00
#
_symmetry.space_group_name_H-M   'P 1'
#
loop_
_entity.id
_entity.type
_entity.pdbx_description
1 polymer ?
#
loop_
_entity_poly.entity_id
_entity_poly.type
_entity_poly.pdbx_seq_one_letter_code
_entity_poly.pdbx_strand_id
1 'polypeptide(L)'
;MLRGWRLVWRQLTPALHRHISTCSLALHDKPHRHLDLARITADRKALDLLVHEYWENLAHYVSEPGFPPLSMRSVMKSPTPAKLREILETVVSTRPAGPMQGDLLPTLYVQQCCQMYKSLDEQHGKQEFFEVLASDFGVPSDESQSSAKAVLDAHASGSRKALLRAQQLLRHTMEPRHNIFFDLVNQLPGGTKFLIDLRADLLQIIAKTKSTPNDELLALNDNFKEKLQHLLFGFLTLERITWTSPAALLEKMSQNEAVHAVADWKDMKRRVGPGRRVYGFFFRNVPVEPLVFVHVALTDHIEGNVQNILKGLTKTPEHRNDITTAIFYSISSQRGLAGIELGTFLIKRVVRTLQNEFPHIHTYTTLSPIPMFRSWLLGEQNGGGGYIDREQDFLTEDEAKRFSQAFGKPATRDYFKACVTDPSWTRNEQQSAALKPILLRLCAQYILLEKRGKLALDPVANFHLRNGACAQRLNWRGDVSNNGFQTSFGIMINYNYIVDFIESNNQQYLERGTISVSEVDNGYLTKCTEAASNLNKISGSRKSV
;
A
#
# COMPACT_ATOMS: atom_id res chain seq x y z
N MET A 1 -14.90 -4.00 -61.92
CA MET A 1 -14.46 -2.99 -60.92
C MET A 1 -12.94 -2.82 -60.78
N LEU A 2 -12.08 -3.42 -61.63
CA LEU A 2 -10.61 -3.29 -61.53
C LEU A 2 -9.94 -2.53 -62.71
N ARG A 3 -10.72 -1.84 -63.56
CA ARG A 3 -10.18 -1.04 -64.69
C ARG A 3 -10.28 0.48 -64.52
N GLY A 4 -10.98 0.98 -63.48
CA GLY A 4 -11.11 2.43 -63.20
C GLY A 4 -9.94 3.06 -62.44
N TRP A 5 -9.16 2.27 -61.70
CA TRP A 5 -8.11 2.79 -60.80
C TRP A 5 -6.77 3.08 -61.50
N ARG A 6 -6.54 2.55 -62.71
CA ARG A 6 -5.31 2.81 -63.48
C ARG A 6 -5.34 4.15 -64.23
N LEU A 7 -6.51 4.75 -64.42
CA LEU A 7 -6.63 6.05 -65.13
C LEU A 7 -6.39 7.25 -64.20
N VAL A 8 -6.76 7.15 -62.91
CA VAL A 8 -6.57 8.21 -61.91
C VAL A 8 -5.09 8.40 -61.55
N TRP A 9 -4.31 7.31 -61.53
CA TRP A 9 -2.89 7.35 -61.19
C TRP A 9 -1.99 7.95 -62.29
N ARG A 10 -2.46 8.01 -63.54
CA ARG A 10 -1.70 8.61 -64.66
C ARG A 10 -1.93 10.13 -64.84
N GLN A 11 -2.93 10.71 -64.17
CA GLN A 11 -3.21 12.15 -64.27
C GLN A 11 -2.68 12.98 -63.09
N LEU A 12 -2.24 12.36 -62.00
CA LEU A 12 -1.75 13.07 -60.80
C LEU A 12 -0.21 13.19 -60.71
N THR A 13 0.54 12.50 -61.57
CA THR A 13 2.01 12.51 -61.57
C THR A 13 2.68 13.80 -62.10
N PRO A 14 2.09 14.62 -63.01
CA PRO A 14 2.76 15.86 -63.45
C PRO A 14 2.59 17.05 -62.49
N ALA A 15 1.56 17.06 -61.65
CA ALA A 15 1.27 18.18 -60.73
C ALA A 15 2.10 18.11 -59.43
N LEU A 16 2.47 16.90 -58.98
CA LEU A 16 3.34 16.73 -57.80
C LEU A 16 4.81 17.10 -58.07
N HIS A 17 5.28 16.99 -59.31
CA HIS A 17 6.68 17.32 -59.65
C HIS A 17 6.96 18.82 -59.76
N ARG A 18 5.95 19.69 -59.99
CA ARG A 18 6.17 21.15 -60.02
C ARG A 18 6.16 21.84 -58.66
N HIS A 19 5.58 21.22 -57.63
CA HIS A 19 5.61 21.80 -56.27
C HIS A 19 6.86 21.43 -55.47
N ILE A 20 7.62 20.41 -55.89
CA ILE A 20 8.86 20.00 -55.22
C ILE A 20 10.06 20.87 -55.66
N SER A 21 10.01 21.53 -56.82
CA SER A 21 11.12 22.35 -57.34
C SER A 21 11.17 23.81 -56.85
N THR A 22 10.14 24.33 -56.17
CA THR A 22 10.11 25.75 -55.72
C THR A 22 10.37 25.98 -54.23
N CYS A 23 10.58 24.93 -53.42
CA CYS A 23 10.97 25.08 -52.01
C CYS A 23 12.46 24.82 -51.73
N SER A 24 13.28 24.61 -52.77
CA SER A 24 14.70 24.26 -52.63
C SER A 24 15.67 25.45 -52.65
N LEU A 25 15.23 26.68 -52.35
CA LEU A 25 16.05 27.90 -52.50
C LEU A 25 16.17 28.81 -51.26
N ALA A 26 15.88 28.30 -50.07
CA ALA A 26 16.24 29.01 -48.84
C ALA A 26 16.49 28.03 -47.71
N LEU A 27 17.72 27.51 -47.61
CA LEU A 27 18.33 26.89 -46.42
C LEU A 27 19.78 26.46 -46.75
N HIS A 28 20.60 27.43 -47.15
CA HIS A 28 22.06 27.30 -47.11
C HIS A 28 22.57 28.08 -45.90
N ASP A 29 22.65 27.41 -44.76
CA ASP A 29 23.76 27.53 -43.79
C ASP A 29 23.45 26.71 -42.54
N LYS A 30 24.08 25.53 -42.43
CA LYS A 30 24.41 24.82 -41.18
C LYS A 30 25.28 23.60 -41.53
N PRO A 31 26.35 23.31 -40.76
CA PRO A 31 27.31 22.27 -41.12
C PRO A 31 26.67 20.88 -40.96
N HIS A 32 26.84 20.05 -41.99
CA HIS A 32 26.41 18.66 -42.04
C HIS A 32 27.00 17.88 -40.84
N ARG A 33 26.14 17.46 -39.90
CA ARG A 33 26.46 16.32 -39.04
C ARG A 33 26.40 15.08 -39.93
N HIS A 34 27.56 14.47 -40.19
CA HIS A 34 27.64 13.12 -40.71
C HIS A 34 26.79 12.22 -39.82
N LEU A 35 25.66 11.74 -40.35
CA LEU A 35 24.91 10.63 -39.76
C LEU A 35 25.84 9.42 -39.81
N ASP A 36 26.33 9.04 -38.64
CA ASP A 36 27.29 7.97 -38.47
C ASP A 36 26.60 6.64 -38.79
N LEU A 37 26.72 6.20 -40.04
CA LEU A 37 26.13 4.98 -40.59
C LEU A 37 26.52 3.73 -39.77
N ALA A 38 27.69 3.76 -39.11
CA ALA A 38 28.16 2.73 -38.20
C ALA A 38 27.30 2.64 -36.93
N ARG A 39 26.82 3.78 -36.41
CA ARG A 39 25.95 3.85 -35.22
C ARG A 39 24.55 3.35 -35.52
N ILE A 40 24.02 3.69 -36.70
CA ILE A 40 22.71 3.22 -37.19
C ILE A 40 22.73 1.71 -37.49
N THR A 41 23.84 1.19 -38.05
CA THR A 41 23.99 -0.26 -38.30
C THR A 41 24.25 -1.06 -37.03
N ALA A 42 24.96 -0.50 -36.04
CA ALA A 42 25.12 -1.10 -34.72
C ALA A 42 23.78 -1.18 -33.95
N ASP A 43 22.99 -0.09 -33.97
CA ASP A 43 21.64 -0.08 -33.38
C ASP A 43 20.74 -1.10 -34.06
N ARG A 44 20.79 -1.22 -35.40
CA ARG A 44 19.95 -2.18 -36.14
C ARG A 44 20.34 -3.65 -35.88
N LYS A 45 21.64 -3.96 -35.77
CA LYS A 45 22.09 -5.31 -35.38
C LYS A 45 21.71 -5.65 -33.94
N ALA A 46 21.85 -4.68 -33.02
CA ALA A 46 21.43 -4.86 -31.64
C ALA A 46 19.91 -5.08 -31.55
N LEU A 47 19.13 -4.34 -32.36
CA LEU A 47 17.69 -4.49 -32.48
C LEU A 47 17.28 -5.86 -33.02
N ASP A 48 17.94 -6.33 -34.09
CA ASP A 48 17.67 -7.64 -34.68
C ASP A 48 18.01 -8.78 -33.71
N LEU A 49 19.09 -8.64 -32.93
CA LEU A 49 19.45 -9.55 -31.83
C LEU A 49 18.38 -9.58 -30.74
N LEU A 50 17.87 -8.43 -30.31
CA LEU A 50 16.83 -8.34 -29.27
C LEU A 50 15.50 -8.92 -29.74
N VAL A 51 15.13 -8.70 -31.00
CA VAL A 51 13.95 -9.30 -31.61
C VAL A 51 14.12 -10.82 -31.67
N HIS A 52 15.28 -11.31 -32.11
CA HIS A 52 15.57 -12.75 -32.17
C HIS A 52 15.53 -13.41 -30.79
N GLU A 53 16.16 -12.78 -29.78
CA GLU A 53 16.16 -13.23 -28.39
C GLU A 53 14.75 -13.23 -27.79
N TYR A 54 13.92 -12.24 -28.12
CA TYR A 54 12.51 -12.20 -27.71
C TYR A 54 11.71 -13.36 -28.28
N TRP A 55 11.88 -13.68 -29.57
CA TRP A 55 11.20 -14.81 -30.20
C TRP A 55 11.66 -16.16 -29.65
N GLU A 56 12.95 -16.32 -29.33
CA GLU A 56 13.45 -17.52 -28.64
C GLU A 56 12.94 -17.61 -27.19
N ASN A 57 12.87 -16.50 -26.46
CA ASN A 57 12.36 -16.46 -25.09
C ASN A 57 10.83 -16.65 -25.01
N LEU A 58 10.07 -16.26 -26.04
CA LEU A 58 8.65 -16.59 -26.15
C LEU A 58 8.42 -18.10 -26.21
N ALA A 59 9.33 -18.87 -26.80
CA ALA A 59 9.28 -20.34 -26.74
C ALA A 59 9.58 -20.88 -25.32
N HIS A 60 10.17 -20.06 -24.44
CA HIS A 60 10.43 -20.35 -23.03
C HIS A 60 9.39 -19.78 -22.07
N TYR A 61 8.31 -19.12 -22.54
CA TYR A 61 7.18 -18.69 -21.69
C TYR A 61 6.41 -19.87 -21.05
N VAL A 62 6.80 -21.11 -21.37
CA VAL A 62 6.33 -22.36 -20.77
C VAL A 62 7.31 -22.90 -19.71
N SER A 63 8.40 -22.19 -19.40
CA SER A 63 9.40 -22.66 -18.43
C SER A 63 8.97 -22.46 -16.97
N GLU A 64 9.52 -23.33 -16.14
CA GLU A 64 9.23 -23.50 -14.72
C GLU A 64 9.46 -22.20 -13.91
N PRO A 65 8.53 -21.79 -13.02
CA PRO A 65 8.72 -20.63 -12.16
C PRO A 65 10.01 -20.76 -11.33
N GLY A 66 10.96 -19.83 -11.50
CA GLY A 66 12.19 -19.79 -10.72
C GLY A 66 13.48 -20.07 -11.49
N PHE A 67 13.40 -20.51 -12.75
CA PHE A 67 14.55 -20.57 -13.65
C PHE A 67 14.50 -19.39 -14.64
N PRO A 68 15.27 -18.30 -14.43
CA PRO A 68 15.42 -17.31 -15.47
C PRO A 68 16.05 -17.98 -16.70
N PRO A 69 15.57 -17.71 -17.92
CA PRO A 69 16.27 -18.16 -19.12
C PRO A 69 17.69 -17.57 -19.08
N LEU A 70 18.66 -18.48 -19.08
CA LEU A 70 20.10 -18.28 -19.29
C LEU A 70 20.69 -16.92 -18.88
N SER A 71 21.35 -16.90 -17.70
CA SER A 71 22.62 -16.20 -17.48
C SER A 71 22.69 -14.69 -17.82
N MET A 72 22.16 -13.85 -16.92
CA MET A 72 22.81 -12.56 -16.60
C MET A 72 22.90 -12.41 -15.07
N ARG A 73 23.84 -13.16 -14.48
CA ARG A 73 24.26 -13.03 -13.07
C ARG A 73 25.38 -12.00 -12.87
N SER A 74 25.41 -10.99 -13.74
CA SER A 74 26.28 -9.83 -13.58
C SER A 74 25.45 -8.73 -12.93
N VAL A 75 25.69 -8.46 -11.65
CA VAL A 75 25.28 -7.18 -11.05
C VAL A 75 25.98 -6.11 -11.88
N MET A 76 25.23 -5.39 -12.72
CA MET A 76 25.81 -4.28 -13.46
C MET A 76 26.28 -3.25 -12.44
N LYS A 77 27.49 -2.69 -12.59
CA LYS A 77 27.85 -1.45 -11.90
C LYS A 77 26.75 -0.43 -12.20
N SER A 78 26.30 0.28 -11.17
CA SER A 78 25.23 1.27 -11.25
C SER A 78 25.46 2.14 -12.50
N PRO A 79 24.59 2.06 -13.53
CA PRO A 79 24.74 2.87 -14.73
C PRO A 79 24.72 4.33 -14.31
N THR A 80 25.51 5.17 -15.00
CA THR A 80 25.55 6.60 -14.70
C THR A 80 24.14 7.21 -14.85
N PRO A 81 23.83 8.31 -14.13
CA PRO A 81 22.49 8.90 -14.19
C PRO A 81 22.13 9.33 -15.62
N ALA A 82 23.14 9.72 -16.40
CA ALA A 82 23.01 10.03 -17.82
C ALA A 82 22.52 8.82 -18.65
N LYS A 83 23.01 7.61 -18.35
CA LYS A 83 22.59 6.40 -19.07
C LYS A 83 21.18 5.97 -18.66
N LEU A 84 20.84 6.10 -17.37
CA LEU A 84 19.47 5.89 -16.88
C LEU A 84 18.48 6.82 -17.59
N ARG A 85 18.84 8.12 -17.68
CA ARG A 85 18.03 9.12 -18.37
C ARG A 85 17.83 8.78 -19.85
N GLU A 86 18.88 8.36 -20.56
CA GLU A 86 18.79 7.96 -21.96
C GLU A 86 17.82 6.78 -22.17
N ILE A 87 17.88 5.76 -21.31
CA ILE A 87 17.01 4.58 -21.39
C ILE A 87 15.56 4.96 -21.09
N LEU A 88 15.32 5.69 -20.00
CA LEU A 88 13.98 6.14 -19.62
C LEU A 88 13.38 7.09 -20.66
N GLU A 89 14.18 8.01 -21.22
CA GLU A 89 13.75 8.91 -22.28
C GLU A 89 13.35 8.12 -23.53
N THR A 90 14.12 7.08 -23.88
CA THR A 90 13.80 6.18 -24.99
C THR A 90 12.45 5.51 -24.76
N VAL A 91 12.20 4.99 -23.55
CA VAL A 91 10.94 4.31 -23.18
C VAL A 91 9.76 5.27 -23.18
N VAL A 92 9.88 6.45 -22.57
CA VAL A 92 8.80 7.45 -22.49
C VAL A 92 8.50 8.07 -23.86
N SER A 93 9.52 8.22 -24.71
CA SER A 93 9.38 8.75 -26.07
C SER A 93 8.85 7.72 -27.06
N THR A 94 9.07 6.42 -26.82
CA THR A 94 8.45 5.34 -27.60
C THR A 94 6.98 5.16 -27.22
N ARG A 95 6.16 6.16 -27.57
CA ARG A 95 4.71 5.95 -27.63
C ARG A 95 4.42 4.86 -28.67
N PRO A 96 3.37 4.03 -28.50
CA PRO A 96 2.77 3.32 -29.63
C PRO A 96 2.25 4.37 -30.62
N ALA A 97 3.10 4.79 -31.56
CA ALA A 97 2.84 5.94 -32.40
C ALA A 97 1.97 5.54 -33.59
N GLY A 98 0.66 5.54 -33.37
CA GLY A 98 -0.32 5.39 -34.44
C GLY A 98 -0.22 4.09 -35.24
N PRO A 99 -1.06 3.91 -36.27
CA PRO A 99 -1.20 2.66 -37.01
C PRO A 99 0.03 2.26 -37.87
N MET A 100 1.15 2.98 -37.79
CA MET A 100 2.31 2.80 -38.68
C MET A 100 3.63 2.43 -37.97
N GLN A 101 3.67 2.36 -36.63
CA GLN A 101 4.85 1.95 -35.87
C GLN A 101 4.55 0.65 -35.11
N GLY A 102 5.43 -0.35 -35.23
CA GLY A 102 5.20 -1.68 -34.67
C GLY A 102 5.35 -1.75 -33.14
N ASP A 103 4.55 -2.59 -32.49
CA ASP A 103 4.42 -2.67 -31.03
C ASP A 103 5.59 -3.39 -30.32
N LEU A 104 6.45 -4.07 -31.08
CA LEU A 104 7.50 -4.92 -30.54
C LEU A 104 8.65 -4.14 -29.91
N LEU A 105 9.16 -3.11 -30.59
CA LEU A 105 10.35 -2.38 -30.11
C LEU A 105 10.10 -1.64 -28.78
N PRO A 106 8.98 -0.91 -28.60
CA PRO A 106 8.66 -0.31 -27.30
C PRO A 106 8.62 -1.37 -26.18
N THR A 107 8.02 -2.53 -26.45
CA THR A 107 7.95 -3.65 -25.51
C THR A 107 9.34 -4.12 -25.09
N LEU A 108 10.27 -4.25 -26.03
CA LEU A 108 11.65 -4.67 -25.76
C LEU A 108 12.42 -3.64 -24.92
N TYR A 109 12.30 -2.34 -25.23
CA TYR A 109 12.96 -1.30 -24.45
C TYR A 109 12.45 -1.26 -23.00
N VAL A 110 11.14 -1.44 -22.80
CA VAL A 110 10.55 -1.49 -21.46
C VAL A 110 11.04 -2.72 -20.71
N GLN A 111 11.10 -3.90 -21.36
CA GLN A 111 11.65 -5.12 -20.76
C GLN A 111 13.11 -4.96 -20.34
N GLN A 112 13.94 -4.36 -21.19
CA GLN A 112 15.34 -4.05 -20.87
C GLN A 112 15.44 -3.11 -19.68
N CYS A 113 14.62 -2.06 -19.61
CA CYS A 113 14.58 -1.15 -18.48
C CYS A 113 14.20 -1.88 -17.17
N CYS A 114 13.21 -2.78 -17.22
CA CYS A 114 12.83 -3.60 -16.06
C CYS A 114 13.94 -4.57 -15.63
N GLN A 115 14.64 -5.20 -16.58
CA GLN A 115 15.76 -6.11 -16.29
C GLN A 115 16.95 -5.34 -15.71
N MET A 116 17.29 -4.19 -16.29
CA MET A 116 18.31 -3.28 -15.77
C MET A 116 17.97 -2.91 -14.32
N TYR A 117 16.74 -2.44 -14.05
CA TYR A 117 16.30 -2.09 -12.70
C TYR A 117 16.53 -3.23 -11.69
N LYS A 118 16.16 -4.47 -12.07
CA LYS A 118 16.38 -5.65 -11.22
C LYS A 118 17.86 -5.95 -10.94
N SER A 119 18.75 -5.55 -11.84
CA SER A 119 20.20 -5.73 -11.68
C SER A 119 20.89 -4.64 -10.86
N LEU A 120 20.19 -3.53 -10.56
CA LEU A 120 20.72 -2.42 -9.77
C LEU A 120 20.94 -2.81 -8.31
N ASP A 121 21.97 -2.22 -7.71
CA ASP A 121 22.21 -2.36 -6.28
C ASP A 121 21.12 -1.67 -5.45
N GLU A 122 20.76 -2.28 -4.31
CA GLU A 122 19.70 -1.77 -3.43
C GLU A 122 20.09 -0.53 -2.63
N GLN A 123 21.39 -0.19 -2.57
CA GLN A 123 21.89 0.90 -1.72
C GLN A 123 21.89 2.24 -2.45
N HIS A 124 22.39 2.30 -3.68
CA HIS A 124 22.57 3.53 -4.46
C HIS A 124 21.83 3.45 -5.80
N GLY A 125 22.00 2.38 -6.58
CA GLY A 125 21.46 2.29 -7.94
C GLY A 125 19.93 2.42 -8.01
N LYS A 126 19.19 1.71 -7.13
CA LYS A 126 17.72 1.86 -7.08
C LYS A 126 17.28 3.25 -6.62
N GLN A 127 18.00 3.88 -5.69
CA GLN A 127 17.70 5.24 -5.23
C GLN A 127 17.87 6.25 -6.37
N GLU A 128 19.00 6.17 -7.07
CA GLU A 128 19.31 7.03 -8.20
C GLU A 128 18.29 6.87 -9.34
N PHE A 129 17.83 5.64 -9.60
CA PHE A 129 16.74 5.39 -10.55
C PHE A 129 15.46 6.16 -10.18
N PHE A 130 15.05 6.15 -8.91
CA PHE A 130 13.85 6.88 -8.50
C PHE A 130 14.05 8.39 -8.49
N GLU A 131 15.24 8.87 -8.14
CA GLU A 131 15.57 10.30 -8.20
C GLU A 131 15.49 10.81 -9.64
N VAL A 132 16.04 10.08 -10.62
CA VAL A 132 15.92 10.41 -12.04
C VAL A 132 14.45 10.32 -12.51
N LEU A 133 13.72 9.28 -12.12
CA LEU A 133 12.32 9.11 -12.50
C LEU A 133 11.41 10.22 -11.92
N ALA A 134 11.69 10.69 -10.70
CA ALA A 134 10.90 11.73 -10.05
C ALA A 134 11.23 13.12 -10.60
N SER A 135 12.52 13.46 -10.73
CA SER A 135 12.99 14.78 -11.15
C SER A 135 12.80 15.05 -12.64
N ASP A 136 13.26 14.12 -13.50
CA ASP A 136 13.31 14.33 -14.95
C ASP A 136 12.00 13.95 -15.65
N PHE A 137 11.27 12.98 -15.09
CA PHE A 137 10.04 12.43 -15.65
C PHE A 137 8.79 12.78 -14.83
N GLY A 138 8.86 13.84 -14.02
CA GLY A 138 7.72 14.44 -13.33
C GLY A 138 6.76 15.19 -14.27
N VAL A 139 6.08 16.20 -13.72
CA VAL A 139 5.22 17.10 -14.51
C VAL A 139 6.11 18.13 -15.24
N PRO A 140 6.00 18.28 -16.57
CA PRO A 140 6.80 19.24 -17.32
C PRO A 140 6.41 20.69 -16.96
N SER A 141 7.23 21.36 -16.16
CA SER A 141 6.95 22.70 -15.63
C SER A 141 6.62 23.71 -16.74
N ASP A 142 7.47 23.85 -17.76
CA ASP A 142 7.28 24.88 -18.81
C ASP A 142 6.03 24.65 -19.67
N GLU A 143 5.76 23.40 -20.03
CA GLU A 143 4.57 23.01 -20.82
C GLU A 143 3.29 23.19 -20.00
N SER A 144 3.33 22.87 -18.70
CA SER A 144 2.19 23.03 -17.79
C SER A 144 1.84 24.51 -17.56
N GLN A 145 2.84 25.37 -17.38
CA GLN A 145 2.66 26.82 -17.24
C GLN A 145 2.09 27.43 -18.53
N SER A 146 2.62 27.02 -19.68
CA SER A 146 2.13 27.48 -20.99
C SER A 146 0.68 27.07 -21.23
N SER A 147 0.32 25.83 -20.88
CA SER A 147 -1.04 25.31 -21.01
C SER A 147 -2.02 25.97 -20.04
N ALA A 148 -1.56 26.28 -18.82
CA ALA A 148 -2.36 27.03 -17.84
C ALA A 148 -2.68 28.44 -18.34
N LYS A 149 -1.69 29.13 -18.92
CA LYS A 149 -1.90 30.44 -19.56
C LYS A 149 -2.90 30.36 -20.71
N ALA A 150 -2.81 29.34 -21.56
CA ALA A 150 -3.77 29.13 -22.65
C ALA A 150 -5.22 28.95 -22.16
N VAL A 151 -5.43 28.37 -20.97
CA VAL A 151 -6.77 28.28 -20.36
C VAL A 151 -7.28 29.66 -19.95
N LEU A 152 -6.44 30.50 -19.35
CA LEU A 152 -6.79 31.87 -18.97
C LEU A 152 -7.14 32.72 -20.20
N ASP A 153 -6.32 32.65 -21.25
CA ASP A 153 -6.53 33.38 -22.50
C ASP A 153 -7.82 32.92 -23.20
N ALA A 154 -8.06 31.60 -23.25
CA ALA A 154 -9.27 31.04 -23.84
C ALA A 154 -10.52 31.43 -23.03
N HIS A 155 -10.43 31.53 -21.71
CA HIS A 155 -11.53 32.03 -20.86
C HIS A 155 -11.85 33.49 -21.16
N ALA A 156 -10.82 34.35 -21.27
CA ALA A 156 -10.99 35.77 -21.62
C ALA A 156 -11.61 35.96 -23.02
N SER A 157 -11.32 35.07 -23.97
CA SER A 157 -11.87 35.13 -25.33
C SER A 157 -13.38 34.82 -25.44
N GLY A 158 -14.00 34.28 -24.39
CA GLY A 158 -15.42 33.86 -24.39
C GLY A 158 -15.74 32.62 -25.23
N SER A 159 -14.77 32.04 -25.94
CA SER A 159 -15.00 30.85 -26.78
C SER A 159 -15.01 29.56 -25.95
N ARG A 160 -16.21 28.99 -25.76
CA ARG A 160 -16.36 27.72 -25.02
C ARG A 160 -15.55 26.57 -25.63
N LYS A 161 -15.47 26.50 -26.96
CA LYS A 161 -14.70 25.47 -27.67
C LYS A 161 -13.19 25.61 -27.45
N ALA A 162 -12.67 26.85 -27.46
CA ALA A 162 -11.27 27.12 -27.16
C ALA A 162 -10.94 26.76 -25.70
N LEU A 163 -11.82 27.13 -24.77
CA LEU A 163 -11.66 26.83 -23.35
C LEU A 163 -11.59 25.32 -23.08
N LEU A 164 -12.52 24.54 -23.65
CA LEU A 164 -12.53 23.09 -23.46
C LEU A 164 -11.26 22.42 -24.02
N ARG A 165 -10.74 22.90 -25.15
CA ARG A 165 -9.47 22.40 -25.72
C ARG A 165 -8.26 22.77 -24.86
N ALA A 166 -8.19 24.01 -24.38
CA ALA A 166 -7.14 24.44 -23.48
C ALA A 166 -7.17 23.65 -22.16
N GLN A 167 -8.36 23.40 -21.61
CA GLN A 167 -8.53 22.56 -20.41
C GLN A 167 -8.10 21.12 -20.64
N GLN A 168 -8.40 20.55 -21.80
CA GLN A 168 -7.93 19.21 -22.17
C GLN A 168 -6.40 19.16 -22.30
N LEU A 169 -5.80 20.18 -22.93
CA LEU A 169 -4.34 20.29 -23.04
C LEU A 169 -3.70 20.39 -21.66
N LEU A 170 -4.22 21.27 -20.79
CA LEU A 170 -3.74 21.41 -19.42
C LEU A 170 -3.81 20.08 -18.67
N ARG A 171 -4.94 19.35 -18.76
CA ARG A 171 -5.08 18.03 -18.15
C ARG A 171 -3.98 17.07 -18.60
N HIS A 172 -3.73 16.98 -19.91
CA HIS A 172 -2.67 16.11 -20.45
C HIS A 172 -1.26 16.54 -20.02
N THR A 173 -0.98 17.85 -19.94
CA THR A 173 0.35 18.33 -19.50
C THR A 173 0.59 18.18 -18.00
N MET A 174 -0.47 18.10 -17.20
CA MET A 174 -0.38 17.91 -15.75
C MET A 174 -0.17 16.45 -15.35
N GLU A 175 -0.32 15.50 -16.28
CA GLU A 175 0.01 14.10 -16.04
C GLU A 175 1.54 13.92 -16.04
N PRO A 176 2.14 13.38 -14.97
CA PRO A 176 3.57 13.13 -14.93
C PRO A 176 4.03 12.17 -16.03
N ARG A 177 5.21 12.41 -16.63
CA ARG A 177 5.72 11.60 -17.74
C ARG A 177 6.05 10.16 -17.33
N HIS A 178 6.43 9.91 -16.07
CA HIS A 178 6.65 8.57 -15.53
C HIS A 178 5.40 7.68 -15.57
N ASN A 179 4.19 8.25 -15.73
CA ASN A 179 2.99 7.44 -15.95
C ASN A 179 3.03 6.63 -17.23
N ILE A 180 3.68 7.16 -18.28
CA ILE A 180 3.87 6.44 -19.54
C ILE A 180 4.70 5.19 -19.29
N PHE A 181 5.77 5.32 -18.50
CA PHE A 181 6.58 4.17 -18.08
C PHE A 181 5.73 3.15 -17.32
N PHE A 182 4.92 3.55 -16.34
CA PHE A 182 4.05 2.63 -15.60
C PHE A 182 3.04 1.91 -16.51
N ASP A 183 2.42 2.62 -17.45
CA ASP A 183 1.45 2.05 -18.39
C ASP A 183 2.09 1.02 -19.32
N LEU A 184 3.28 1.32 -19.84
CA LEU A 184 4.03 0.40 -20.70
C LEU A 184 4.49 -0.84 -19.93
N VAL A 185 4.98 -0.67 -18.70
CA VAL A 185 5.35 -1.80 -17.84
C VAL A 185 4.15 -2.68 -17.56
N ASN A 186 2.97 -2.11 -17.29
CA ASN A 186 1.75 -2.89 -17.02
C ASN A 186 1.28 -3.75 -18.21
N GLN A 187 1.68 -3.41 -19.44
CA GLN A 187 1.39 -4.21 -20.64
C GLN A 187 2.30 -5.45 -20.75
N LEU A 188 3.43 -5.49 -20.03
CA LEU A 188 4.31 -6.65 -20.01
C LEU A 188 3.71 -7.80 -19.20
N PRO A 189 3.99 -9.07 -19.56
CA PRO A 189 3.66 -10.19 -18.69
C PRO A 189 4.38 -10.08 -17.34
N GLY A 190 3.63 -10.19 -16.25
CA GLY A 190 4.15 -9.95 -14.89
C GLY A 190 4.41 -8.46 -14.56
N GLY A 191 4.06 -7.54 -15.45
CA GLY A 191 4.27 -6.10 -15.29
C GLY A 191 3.61 -5.51 -14.05
N THR A 192 2.36 -5.90 -13.77
CA THR A 192 1.65 -5.45 -12.55
C THR A 192 2.41 -5.86 -11.28
N LYS A 193 2.95 -7.09 -11.22
CA LYS A 193 3.75 -7.55 -10.08
C LYS A 193 5.03 -6.73 -9.94
N PHE A 194 5.71 -6.48 -11.07
CA PHE A 194 6.89 -5.63 -11.08
C PHE A 194 6.59 -4.22 -10.53
N LEU A 195 5.47 -3.60 -10.91
CA LEU A 195 5.09 -2.28 -10.39
C LEU A 195 4.82 -2.29 -8.88
N ILE A 196 4.22 -3.35 -8.36
CA ILE A 196 4.02 -3.52 -6.92
C ILE A 196 5.38 -3.62 -6.22
N ASP A 197 6.31 -4.43 -6.72
CA ASP A 197 7.65 -4.55 -6.15
C ASP A 197 8.45 -3.24 -6.25
N LEU A 198 8.35 -2.56 -7.40
CA LEU A 198 8.96 -1.26 -7.64
C LEU A 198 8.49 -0.23 -6.59
N ARG A 199 7.18 -0.18 -6.31
CA ARG A 199 6.67 0.71 -5.26
C ARG A 199 7.13 0.27 -3.87
N ALA A 200 7.29 -1.03 -3.60
CA ALA A 200 7.81 -1.51 -2.33
C ALA A 200 9.25 -1.00 -2.09
N ASP A 201 10.09 -1.02 -3.13
CA ASP A 201 11.45 -0.48 -3.10
C ASP A 201 11.43 1.04 -2.86
N LEU A 202 10.56 1.79 -3.55
CA LEU A 202 10.39 3.24 -3.33
C LEU A 202 10.01 3.56 -1.87
N LEU A 203 9.06 2.82 -1.30
CA LEU A 203 8.65 3.01 0.10
C LEU A 203 9.79 2.73 1.08
N GLN A 204 10.64 1.73 0.79
CA GLN A 204 11.82 1.44 1.61
C GLN A 204 12.86 2.57 1.53
N ILE A 205 13.05 3.16 0.36
CA ILE A 205 13.96 4.30 0.16
C ILE A 205 13.45 5.53 0.93
N ILE A 206 12.16 5.88 0.77
CA ILE A 206 11.52 6.97 1.53
C ILE A 206 11.64 6.74 3.05
N ALA A 207 11.50 5.50 3.50
CA ALA A 207 11.64 5.18 4.92
C ALA A 207 13.08 5.38 5.45
N LYS A 208 14.10 5.14 4.62
CA LYS A 208 15.52 5.36 4.96
C LYS A 208 15.89 6.84 4.97
N THR A 209 15.31 7.64 4.06
CA THR A 209 15.61 9.08 3.90
C THR A 209 14.72 10.00 4.74
N LYS A 210 14.00 9.47 5.74
CA LYS A 210 13.10 10.26 6.60
C LYS A 210 13.75 11.50 7.24
N SER A 211 15.06 11.49 7.48
CA SER A 211 15.80 12.62 8.05
C SER A 211 16.02 13.77 7.05
N THR A 212 15.96 13.48 5.76
CA THR A 212 16.15 14.44 4.66
C THR A 212 15.06 14.18 3.60
N PRO A 213 13.83 14.69 3.81
CA PRO A 213 12.72 14.42 2.91
C PRO A 213 13.00 14.98 1.51
N ASN A 214 12.73 14.15 0.49
CA ASN A 214 12.75 14.55 -0.91
C ASN A 214 11.30 14.65 -1.41
N ASP A 215 10.84 15.87 -1.67
CA ASP A 215 9.45 16.16 -2.05
C ASP A 215 9.06 15.53 -3.40
N GLU A 216 10.00 15.40 -4.32
CA GLU A 216 9.76 14.78 -5.63
C GLU A 216 9.49 13.27 -5.50
N LEU A 217 10.22 12.59 -4.61
CA LEU A 217 9.98 11.16 -4.33
C LEU A 217 8.64 10.93 -3.62
N LEU A 218 8.22 11.85 -2.75
CA LEU A 218 6.92 11.80 -2.11
C LEU A 218 5.80 11.99 -3.15
N ALA A 219 5.93 12.98 -4.03
CA ALA A 219 4.99 13.21 -5.13
C ALA A 219 4.90 12.01 -6.10
N LEU A 220 6.06 11.40 -6.44
CA LEU A 220 6.11 10.17 -7.22
C LEU A 220 5.36 9.03 -6.52
N ASN A 221 5.58 8.82 -5.22
CA ASN A 221 4.87 7.77 -4.46
C ASN A 221 3.35 8.00 -4.42
N ASP A 222 2.91 9.24 -4.25
CA ASP A 222 1.48 9.57 -4.22
C ASP A 222 0.82 9.29 -5.58
N ASN A 223 1.45 9.72 -6.68
CA ASN A 223 0.98 9.39 -8.02
C ASN A 223 0.99 7.87 -8.29
N PHE A 224 2.07 7.18 -7.90
CA PHE A 224 2.20 5.74 -8.10
C PHE A 224 1.15 4.95 -7.31
N LYS A 225 0.84 5.39 -6.08
CA LYS A 225 -0.24 4.85 -5.26
C LYS A 225 -1.59 4.97 -5.99
N GLU A 226 -1.93 6.15 -6.51
CA GLU A 226 -3.17 6.38 -7.26
C GLU A 226 -3.25 5.51 -8.51
N LYS A 227 -2.14 5.41 -9.27
CA LYS A 227 -2.04 4.57 -10.46
C LYS A 227 -2.33 3.10 -10.16
N LEU A 228 -1.65 2.53 -9.16
CA LEU A 228 -1.88 1.14 -8.73
C LEU A 228 -3.31 0.93 -8.22
N GLN A 229 -3.87 1.91 -7.52
CA GLN A 229 -5.25 1.84 -7.06
C GLN A 229 -6.23 1.74 -8.23
N HIS A 230 -6.06 2.54 -9.28
CA HIS A 230 -6.88 2.46 -10.49
C HIS A 230 -6.68 1.17 -11.29
N LEU A 231 -5.45 0.65 -11.34
CA LEU A 231 -5.14 -0.59 -12.06
C LEU A 231 -5.76 -1.84 -11.40
N LEU A 232 -5.83 -1.87 -10.07
CA LEU A 232 -6.26 -3.05 -9.32
C LEU A 232 -7.77 -3.11 -9.07
N PHE A 233 -8.43 -1.95 -8.90
CA PHE A 233 -9.84 -1.93 -8.56
C PHE A 233 -10.73 -2.47 -9.69
N GLY A 234 -11.78 -3.20 -9.31
CA GLY A 234 -12.75 -3.81 -10.23
C GLY A 234 -12.40 -5.23 -10.69
N PHE A 235 -11.13 -5.65 -10.59
CA PHE A 235 -10.67 -6.96 -11.09
C PHE A 235 -10.23 -7.93 -9.99
N LEU A 236 -10.44 -7.57 -8.72
CA LEU A 236 -10.08 -8.42 -7.58
C LEU A 236 -11.12 -9.51 -7.37
N THR A 237 -10.61 -10.74 -7.31
CA THR A 237 -11.39 -11.94 -7.00
C THR A 237 -11.08 -12.38 -5.57
N LEU A 238 -12.12 -12.65 -4.78
CA LEU A 238 -11.95 -13.21 -3.44
C LEU A 238 -11.90 -14.73 -3.57
N GLU A 239 -10.81 -15.34 -3.11
CA GLU A 239 -10.66 -16.78 -3.09
C GLU A 239 -10.33 -17.28 -1.69
N ARG A 240 -10.76 -18.51 -1.39
CA ARG A 240 -10.41 -19.21 -0.16
C ARG A 240 -9.09 -19.94 -0.34
N ILE A 241 -8.15 -19.72 0.57
CA ILE A 241 -6.87 -20.41 0.63
C ILE A 241 -7.00 -21.58 1.61
N THR A 242 -6.57 -22.77 1.18
CA THR A 242 -6.70 -24.01 1.95
C THR A 242 -5.42 -24.83 1.88
N TRP A 243 -5.35 -25.96 2.61
CA TRP A 243 -4.20 -26.87 2.52
C TRP A 243 -4.04 -27.55 1.15
N THR A 244 -5.09 -27.56 0.31
CA THR A 244 -5.01 -28.08 -1.06
C THR A 244 -4.59 -27.03 -2.08
N SER A 245 -4.40 -25.77 -1.65
CA SER A 245 -3.88 -24.71 -2.51
C SER A 245 -2.43 -24.99 -2.91
N PRO A 246 -1.95 -24.48 -4.06
CA PRO A 246 -0.57 -24.71 -4.52
C PRO A 246 0.48 -24.33 -3.45
N ALA A 247 1.52 -25.14 -3.31
CA ALA A 247 2.56 -24.91 -2.31
C ALA A 247 3.26 -23.55 -2.49
N ALA A 248 3.46 -23.12 -3.75
CA ALA A 248 4.02 -21.81 -4.08
C ALA A 248 3.17 -20.66 -3.52
N LEU A 249 1.84 -20.78 -3.53
CA LEU A 249 0.93 -19.79 -2.93
C LEU A 249 1.11 -19.75 -1.40
N LEU A 250 1.19 -20.91 -0.75
CA LEU A 250 1.39 -20.98 0.70
C LEU A 250 2.76 -20.42 1.12
N GLU A 251 3.81 -20.66 0.33
CA GLU A 251 5.15 -20.09 0.56
C GLU A 251 5.12 -18.56 0.49
N LYS A 252 4.49 -18.01 -0.54
CA LYS A 252 4.35 -16.56 -0.70
C LYS A 252 3.51 -15.93 0.40
N MET A 253 2.46 -16.60 0.84
CA MET A 253 1.68 -16.15 1.99
C MET A 253 2.52 -16.17 3.28
N SER A 254 3.35 -17.19 3.48
CA SER A 254 4.26 -17.28 4.62
C SER A 254 5.29 -16.14 4.64
N GLN A 255 5.84 -15.78 3.47
CA GLN A 255 6.82 -14.70 3.32
C GLN A 255 6.20 -13.31 3.54
N ASN A 256 4.93 -13.13 3.17
CA ASN A 256 4.22 -11.86 3.21
C ASN A 256 3.36 -11.65 4.47
N GLU A 257 3.40 -12.58 5.43
CA GLU A 257 2.68 -12.46 6.70
C GLU A 257 3.35 -11.38 7.58
N ALA A 258 2.66 -10.26 7.76
CA ALA A 258 3.18 -9.05 8.38
C ALA A 258 2.83 -8.90 9.86
N VAL A 259 1.82 -9.62 10.35
CA VAL A 259 1.28 -9.46 11.72
C VAL A 259 1.87 -10.52 12.64
N HIS A 260 1.77 -11.79 12.25
CA HIS A 260 2.21 -12.93 13.06
C HIS A 260 3.01 -13.91 12.21
N ALA A 261 4.34 -13.76 12.21
CA ALA A 261 5.25 -14.60 11.43
C ALA A 261 4.89 -16.09 11.50
N VAL A 262 4.84 -16.74 10.35
CA VAL A 262 4.59 -18.19 10.27
C VAL A 262 5.85 -18.92 10.70
N ALA A 263 5.72 -19.81 11.69
CA ALA A 263 6.89 -20.50 12.25
C ALA A 263 7.41 -21.62 11.34
N ASP A 264 6.50 -22.46 10.83
CA ASP A 264 6.82 -23.63 10.02
C ASP A 264 5.59 -24.12 9.21
N TRP A 265 5.76 -25.21 8.45
CA TRP A 265 4.67 -25.85 7.71
C TRP A 265 3.59 -26.49 8.57
N LYS A 266 3.89 -26.86 9.82
CA LYS A 266 2.84 -27.31 10.74
C LYS A 266 1.97 -26.13 11.16
N ASP A 267 2.56 -24.96 11.37
CA ASP A 267 1.85 -23.71 11.62
C ASP A 267 0.98 -23.30 10.44
N MET A 268 1.53 -23.32 9.24
CA MET A 268 0.75 -23.05 8.03
C MET A 268 -0.46 -23.99 7.93
N LYS A 269 -0.25 -25.30 8.12
CA LYS A 269 -1.33 -26.30 8.10
C LYS A 269 -2.40 -26.03 9.14
N ARG A 270 -2.03 -25.59 10.35
CA ARG A 270 -3.01 -25.17 11.37
C ARG A 270 -3.81 -23.96 10.90
N ARG A 271 -3.16 -22.94 10.34
CA ARG A 271 -3.80 -21.68 9.90
C ARG A 271 -4.78 -21.86 8.76
N VAL A 272 -4.59 -22.83 7.86
CA VAL A 272 -5.51 -23.13 6.75
C VAL A 272 -6.38 -24.37 6.99
N GLY A 273 -6.28 -24.96 8.20
CA GLY A 273 -6.93 -26.21 8.57
C GLY A 273 -8.36 -26.08 9.09
N PRO A 274 -8.91 -27.15 9.68
CA PRO A 274 -10.23 -27.13 10.30
C PRO A 274 -10.34 -26.03 11.37
N GLY A 275 -11.51 -25.38 11.44
CA GLY A 275 -11.73 -24.28 12.39
C GLY A 275 -10.96 -23.00 12.11
N ARG A 276 -10.27 -22.93 10.97
CA ARG A 276 -9.64 -21.72 10.45
C ARG A 276 -10.12 -21.46 9.03
N ARG A 277 -10.14 -20.19 8.63
CA ARG A 277 -10.39 -19.77 7.26
C ARG A 277 -9.34 -18.75 6.86
N VAL A 278 -8.84 -18.89 5.64
CA VAL A 278 -7.96 -17.90 5.04
C VAL A 278 -8.56 -17.49 3.72
N TYR A 279 -8.68 -16.19 3.51
CA TYR A 279 -9.17 -15.62 2.27
C TYR A 279 -8.15 -14.64 1.71
N GLY A 280 -8.03 -14.57 0.40
CA GLY A 280 -7.13 -13.66 -0.30
C GLY A 280 -7.81 -12.96 -1.46
N PHE A 281 -7.41 -11.72 -1.73
CA PHE A 281 -7.71 -11.06 -2.99
C PHE A 281 -6.64 -11.38 -4.02
N PHE A 282 -7.08 -11.90 -5.16
CA PHE A 282 -6.25 -12.25 -6.31
C PHE A 282 -6.54 -11.33 -7.48
N PHE A 283 -5.49 -11.01 -8.22
CA PHE A 283 -5.55 -10.25 -9.46
C PHE A 283 -5.07 -11.14 -10.60
N ARG A 284 -5.84 -11.20 -11.69
CA ARG A 284 -5.63 -12.18 -12.78
C ARG A 284 -4.22 -12.16 -13.37
N ASN A 285 -3.57 -10.99 -13.42
CA ASN A 285 -2.23 -10.82 -14.00
C ASN A 285 -1.09 -11.01 -12.98
N VAL A 286 -1.42 -11.34 -11.73
CA VAL A 286 -0.46 -11.74 -10.68
C VAL A 286 -0.88 -13.13 -10.18
N PRO A 287 -0.66 -14.19 -10.99
CA PRO A 287 -1.03 -15.53 -10.60
C PRO A 287 -0.17 -15.98 -9.41
N VAL A 288 -0.75 -16.78 -8.51
CA VAL A 288 -0.06 -17.43 -7.37
C VAL A 288 0.14 -16.57 -6.11
N GLU A 289 0.03 -15.24 -6.17
CA GLU A 289 0.23 -14.39 -4.97
C GLU A 289 -1.03 -13.60 -4.58
N PRO A 290 -1.50 -13.71 -3.32
CA PRO A 290 -2.58 -12.86 -2.83
C PRO A 290 -2.04 -11.46 -2.60
N LEU A 291 -2.76 -10.44 -3.08
CA LEU A 291 -2.40 -9.04 -2.88
C LEU A 291 -2.63 -8.61 -1.43
N VAL A 292 -3.74 -9.10 -0.86
CA VAL A 292 -4.10 -8.98 0.55
C VAL A 292 -4.73 -10.29 0.96
N PHE A 293 -4.40 -10.80 2.15
CA PHE A 293 -5.03 -11.97 2.72
C PHE A 293 -5.36 -11.77 4.19
N VAL A 294 -6.34 -12.54 4.66
CA VAL A 294 -6.87 -12.47 6.01
C VAL A 294 -7.01 -13.86 6.61
N HIS A 295 -6.52 -14.00 7.83
CA HIS A 295 -6.69 -15.19 8.65
C HIS A 295 -7.85 -15.02 9.64
N VAL A 296 -8.71 -16.02 9.70
CA VAL A 296 -9.91 -16.07 10.54
C VAL A 296 -9.90 -17.32 11.38
N ALA A 297 -10.14 -17.17 12.69
CA ALA A 297 -10.41 -18.27 13.60
C ALA A 297 -11.91 -18.38 13.86
N LEU A 298 -12.43 -19.61 13.81
CA LEU A 298 -13.84 -19.91 14.08
C LEU A 298 -13.96 -20.47 15.50
N THR A 299 -14.76 -19.80 16.34
CA THR A 299 -14.88 -20.03 17.78
C THR A 299 -16.32 -19.86 18.25
N ASP A 300 -16.58 -20.22 19.51
CA ASP A 300 -17.84 -20.00 20.23
C ASP A 300 -17.82 -18.75 21.14
N HIS A 301 -16.67 -18.09 21.27
CA HIS A 301 -16.45 -16.90 22.11
C HIS A 301 -15.43 -15.93 21.51
N ILE A 302 -15.37 -14.71 22.06
CA ILE A 302 -14.38 -13.68 21.69
C ILE A 302 -13.05 -13.94 22.42
N GLU A 303 -12.03 -14.35 21.67
CA GLU A 303 -10.68 -14.55 22.17
C GLU A 303 -9.96 -13.21 22.46
N GLY A 304 -9.21 -13.19 23.56
CA GLY A 304 -8.44 -12.03 23.99
C GLY A 304 -6.94 -12.18 23.79
N ASN A 305 -6.43 -13.40 23.61
CA ASN A 305 -5.00 -13.67 23.46
C ASN A 305 -4.68 -14.38 22.13
N VAL A 306 -3.75 -13.81 21.35
CA VAL A 306 -3.45 -14.33 20.01
C VAL A 306 -2.60 -15.60 20.06
N GLN A 307 -1.79 -15.79 21.11
CA GLN A 307 -1.05 -17.04 21.28
C GLN A 307 -1.98 -18.24 21.48
N ASN A 308 -3.17 -18.05 22.08
CA ASN A 308 -4.17 -19.12 22.17
C ASN A 308 -4.62 -19.60 20.78
N ILE A 309 -4.83 -18.66 19.84
CA ILE A 309 -5.20 -18.96 18.46
C ILE A 309 -4.05 -19.66 17.72
N LEU A 310 -2.85 -19.09 17.79
CA LEU A 310 -1.66 -19.55 17.06
C LEU A 310 -1.15 -20.92 17.53
N LYS A 311 -1.19 -21.16 18.84
CA LYS A 311 -0.78 -22.44 19.44
C LYS A 311 -1.89 -23.51 19.40
N GLY A 312 -3.08 -23.17 18.91
CA GLY A 312 -4.22 -24.10 18.83
C GLY A 312 -4.83 -24.43 20.19
N LEU A 313 -4.65 -23.56 21.20
CA LEU A 313 -5.31 -23.70 22.50
C LEU A 313 -6.78 -23.29 22.43
N THR A 314 -7.11 -22.33 21.57
CA THR A 314 -8.49 -22.01 21.23
C THR A 314 -9.06 -23.14 20.38
N LYS A 315 -9.84 -24.01 21.03
CA LYS A 315 -10.53 -25.12 20.38
C LYS A 315 -11.62 -24.56 19.48
N THR A 316 -11.70 -25.09 18.27
CA THR A 316 -12.86 -24.87 17.42
C THR A 316 -13.97 -25.83 17.87
N PRO A 317 -15.22 -25.36 17.97
CA PRO A 317 -16.35 -26.22 18.26
C PRO A 317 -16.43 -27.43 17.31
N GLU A 318 -16.86 -28.57 17.83
CA GLU A 318 -16.96 -29.81 17.04
C GLU A 318 -18.08 -29.73 16.01
N HIS A 319 -19.21 -29.12 16.38
CA HIS A 319 -20.34 -28.93 15.49
C HIS A 319 -20.32 -27.55 14.85
N ARG A 320 -20.66 -27.51 13.56
CA ARG A 320 -20.76 -26.27 12.78
C ARG A 320 -21.71 -25.23 13.40
N ASN A 321 -22.75 -25.69 14.09
CA ASN A 321 -23.78 -24.83 14.66
C ASN A 321 -23.35 -24.14 15.96
N ASP A 322 -22.33 -24.67 16.61
CA ASP A 322 -21.77 -24.11 17.85
C ASP A 322 -20.78 -22.96 17.55
N ILE A 323 -20.44 -22.76 16.27
CA ILE A 323 -19.59 -21.66 15.82
C ILE A 323 -20.42 -20.37 15.78
N THR A 324 -20.19 -19.50 16.76
CA THR A 324 -20.92 -18.24 16.94
C THR A 324 -20.09 -17.01 16.57
N THR A 325 -18.76 -17.15 16.57
CA THR A 325 -17.80 -16.04 16.47
C THR A 325 -16.75 -16.30 15.39
N ALA A 326 -16.52 -15.30 14.53
CA ALA A 326 -15.43 -15.25 13.58
C ALA A 326 -14.40 -14.19 14.02
N ILE A 327 -13.16 -14.63 14.27
CA ILE A 327 -12.07 -13.78 14.76
C ILE A 327 -11.03 -13.52 13.68
N PHE A 328 -10.98 -12.31 13.15
CA PHE A 328 -9.97 -11.84 12.21
C PHE A 328 -8.67 -11.49 12.96
N TYR A 329 -7.70 -12.40 12.98
CA TYR A 329 -6.50 -12.25 13.82
C TYR A 329 -5.23 -11.87 13.04
N SER A 330 -5.26 -11.90 11.70
CA SER A 330 -4.19 -11.35 10.86
C SER A 330 -4.76 -10.85 9.54
N ILE A 331 -4.36 -9.65 9.14
CA ILE A 331 -4.63 -9.08 7.82
C ILE A 331 -3.30 -8.57 7.28
N SER A 332 -2.85 -9.14 6.18
CA SER A 332 -1.55 -8.84 5.58
C SER A 332 -1.70 -8.43 4.13
N SER A 333 -0.98 -7.38 3.73
CA SER A 333 -0.94 -6.86 2.36
C SER A 333 0.50 -6.81 1.87
N GLN A 334 0.71 -6.94 0.56
CA GLN A 334 2.03 -6.71 -0.02
C GLN A 334 2.53 -5.30 0.28
N ARG A 335 3.83 -5.15 0.56
CA ARG A 335 4.45 -3.86 0.95
C ARG A 335 4.21 -2.76 -0.08
N GLY A 336 4.32 -3.10 -1.37
CA GLY A 336 4.06 -2.19 -2.47
C GLY A 336 2.62 -1.70 -2.59
N LEU A 337 1.68 -2.29 -1.84
CA LEU A 337 0.28 -1.89 -1.77
C LEU A 337 -0.04 -1.13 -0.48
N ALA A 338 0.96 -0.80 0.34
CA ALA A 338 0.76 -0.05 1.57
C ALA A 338 0.02 1.27 1.30
N GLY A 339 -1.06 1.49 2.05
CA GLY A 339 -1.93 2.68 1.93
C GLY A 339 -2.97 2.62 0.81
N ILE A 340 -2.97 1.59 -0.05
CA ILE A 340 -4.03 1.36 -1.04
C ILE A 340 -5.20 0.66 -0.35
N GLU A 341 -6.40 1.21 -0.49
CA GLU A 341 -7.61 0.75 0.22
C GLU A 341 -8.24 -0.51 -0.40
N LEU A 342 -7.44 -1.58 -0.56
CA LEU A 342 -7.95 -2.89 -0.97
C LEU A 342 -8.84 -3.53 0.11
N GLY A 343 -8.61 -3.13 1.38
CA GLY A 343 -9.23 -3.73 2.56
C GLY A 343 -10.73 -3.44 2.75
N THR A 344 -11.22 -2.27 2.32
CA THR A 344 -12.62 -1.83 2.50
C THR A 344 -13.65 -2.84 1.98
N PHE A 345 -13.25 -3.61 0.96
CA PHE A 345 -14.07 -4.68 0.39
C PHE A 345 -13.71 -6.08 0.90
N LEU A 346 -12.49 -6.28 1.41
CA LEU A 346 -12.04 -7.60 1.86
C LEU A 346 -12.89 -8.09 3.02
N ILE A 347 -12.94 -7.31 4.11
CA ILE A 347 -13.63 -7.75 5.33
C ILE A 347 -15.13 -7.87 5.07
N LYS A 348 -15.75 -6.88 4.41
CA LYS A 348 -17.19 -6.94 4.07
C LYS A 348 -17.53 -8.19 3.24
N ARG A 349 -16.71 -8.57 2.24
CA ARG A 349 -16.94 -9.78 1.44
C ARG A 349 -16.67 -11.06 2.22
N VAL A 350 -15.65 -11.09 3.07
CA VAL A 350 -15.35 -12.25 3.91
C VAL A 350 -16.45 -12.46 4.96
N VAL A 351 -16.94 -11.41 5.61
CA VAL A 351 -18.09 -11.47 6.53
C VAL A 351 -19.29 -12.08 5.83
N ARG A 352 -19.67 -11.59 4.63
CA ARG A 352 -20.80 -12.15 3.86
C ARG A 352 -20.56 -13.61 3.44
N THR A 353 -19.33 -13.96 3.07
CA THR A 353 -18.96 -15.34 2.71
C THR A 353 -19.10 -16.27 3.92
N LEU A 354 -18.61 -15.83 5.09
CA LEU A 354 -18.74 -16.56 6.35
C LEU A 354 -20.18 -16.65 6.82
N GLN A 355 -20.99 -15.61 6.66
CA GLN A 355 -22.41 -15.62 7.02
C GLN A 355 -23.18 -16.67 6.20
N ASN A 356 -22.88 -16.79 4.91
CA ASN A 356 -23.46 -17.81 4.05
C ASN A 356 -22.96 -19.22 4.40
N GLU A 357 -21.68 -19.36 4.76
CA GLU A 357 -21.10 -20.64 5.16
C GLU A 357 -21.48 -21.02 6.61
N PHE A 358 -21.77 -20.10 7.50
CA PHE A 358 -22.05 -20.37 8.91
C PHE A 358 -23.15 -19.43 9.41
N PRO A 359 -24.43 -19.81 9.20
CA PRO A 359 -25.56 -18.97 9.55
C PRO A 359 -25.69 -18.62 11.05
N HIS A 360 -25.06 -19.41 11.93
CA HIS A 360 -25.07 -19.21 13.38
C HIS A 360 -24.00 -18.20 13.86
N ILE A 361 -23.09 -17.75 12.99
CA ILE A 361 -22.12 -16.70 13.33
C ILE A 361 -22.84 -15.35 13.35
N HIS A 362 -22.90 -14.77 14.55
CA HIS A 362 -23.46 -13.44 14.79
C HIS A 362 -22.39 -12.43 15.25
N THR A 363 -21.22 -12.88 15.68
CA THR A 363 -20.12 -12.01 16.09
C THR A 363 -18.97 -12.05 15.10
N TYR A 364 -18.62 -10.90 14.50
CA TYR A 364 -17.52 -10.75 13.56
C TYR A 364 -16.51 -9.77 14.15
N THR A 365 -15.49 -10.29 14.84
CA THR A 365 -14.55 -9.45 15.60
C THR A 365 -13.12 -9.64 15.10
N THR A 366 -12.29 -8.63 15.24
CA THR A 366 -10.84 -8.79 15.04
C THR A 366 -10.15 -9.14 16.34
N LEU A 367 -8.88 -9.55 16.28
CA LEU A 367 -7.93 -9.45 17.37
C LEU A 367 -6.70 -8.74 16.81
N SER A 368 -6.67 -7.42 16.94
CA SER A 368 -5.76 -6.53 16.22
C SER A 368 -4.64 -6.00 17.12
N PRO A 369 -3.42 -5.83 16.59
CA PRO A 369 -2.35 -5.13 17.30
C PRO A 369 -2.64 -3.62 17.39
N ILE A 370 -1.93 -2.94 18.30
CA ILE A 370 -2.01 -1.48 18.49
C ILE A 370 -0.62 -0.87 18.28
N PRO A 371 -0.12 -0.85 17.02
CA PRO A 371 1.22 -0.37 16.76
C PRO A 371 1.38 1.10 17.18
N MET A 372 2.58 1.47 17.61
CA MET A 372 2.91 2.84 18.06
C MET A 372 2.33 3.28 19.41
N PHE A 373 1.50 2.50 20.10
CA PHE A 373 1.00 2.90 21.42
C PHE A 373 2.13 3.17 22.42
N ARG A 374 3.12 2.26 22.50
CA ARG A 374 4.29 2.45 23.38
C ARG A 374 5.09 3.70 23.00
N SER A 375 5.33 3.90 21.71
CA SER A 375 6.06 5.07 21.20
C SER A 375 5.31 6.38 21.47
N TRP A 376 3.98 6.39 21.30
CA TRP A 376 3.13 7.54 21.63
C TRP A 376 3.17 7.87 23.12
N LEU A 377 3.14 6.85 23.98
CA LEU A 377 3.16 7.04 25.43
C LEU A 377 4.51 7.57 25.92
N LEU A 378 5.61 7.00 25.41
CA LEU A 378 6.97 7.24 25.90
C LEU A 378 7.75 8.33 25.15
N GLY A 379 7.40 8.65 23.90
CA GLY A 379 8.05 9.68 23.09
C GLY A 379 9.25 9.21 22.27
N GLU A 380 9.43 7.90 22.07
CA GLU A 380 10.69 7.33 21.54
C GLU A 380 10.99 7.63 20.07
N GLN A 381 10.03 8.12 19.28
CA GLN A 381 10.21 8.29 17.82
C GLN A 381 10.06 9.71 17.28
N ASN A 382 9.67 10.70 18.09
CA ASN A 382 9.28 12.01 17.56
C ASN A 382 10.21 13.17 17.92
N GLY A 383 11.27 12.97 18.71
CA GLY A 383 12.17 14.05 19.17
C GLY A 383 11.52 15.07 20.13
N GLY A 384 10.20 15.25 20.05
CA GLY A 384 9.34 15.81 21.10
C GLY A 384 8.85 14.69 22.04
N GLY A 385 8.71 15.02 23.33
CA GLY A 385 8.32 14.09 24.39
C GLY A 385 7.02 13.32 24.12
N GLY A 386 6.86 12.21 24.86
CA GLY A 386 5.67 11.34 24.77
C GLY A 386 4.45 11.95 25.45
N TYR A 387 3.32 11.22 25.44
CA TYR A 387 2.11 11.63 26.15
C TYR A 387 2.38 11.93 27.63
N ILE A 388 3.26 11.15 28.27
CA ILE A 388 3.66 11.33 29.69
C ILE A 388 4.35 12.69 29.93
N ASP A 389 4.98 13.27 28.90
CA ASP A 389 5.72 14.54 29.01
C ASP A 389 4.84 15.77 28.84
N ARG A 390 3.55 15.60 28.50
CA ARG A 390 2.61 16.71 28.41
C ARG A 390 2.40 17.35 29.78
N GLU A 391 1.98 18.62 29.79
CA GLU A 391 1.75 19.36 31.04
C GLU A 391 0.67 18.73 31.93
N GLN A 392 -0.30 18.04 31.32
CA GLN A 392 -1.42 17.38 31.98
C GLN A 392 -0.98 16.16 32.80
N ASP A 393 -1.60 15.97 33.96
CA ASP A 393 -1.39 14.76 34.76
C ASP A 393 -1.94 13.53 34.04
N PHE A 394 -1.06 12.57 33.79
CA PHE A 394 -1.41 11.34 33.08
C PHE A 394 -1.95 10.23 34.01
N LEU A 395 -1.79 10.37 35.33
CA LEU A 395 -2.29 9.46 36.36
C LEU A 395 -3.36 10.14 37.21
N THR A 396 -4.39 9.40 37.58
CA THR A 396 -5.28 9.78 38.68
C THR A 396 -4.60 9.59 40.03
N GLU A 397 -5.08 10.26 41.08
CA GLU A 397 -4.53 10.09 42.44
C GLU A 397 -4.54 8.62 42.90
N ASP A 398 -5.63 7.90 42.62
CA ASP A 398 -5.76 6.49 42.99
C ASP A 398 -4.78 5.59 42.22
N GLU A 399 -4.54 5.88 40.94
CA GLU A 399 -3.54 5.18 40.14
C GLU A 399 -2.13 5.45 40.64
N ALA A 400 -1.81 6.70 40.98
CA ALA A 400 -0.51 7.08 41.54
C ALA A 400 -0.25 6.38 42.89
N LYS A 401 -1.27 6.28 43.76
CA LYS A 401 -1.20 5.54 45.03
C LYS A 401 -0.95 4.05 44.80
N ARG A 402 -1.73 3.39 43.93
CA ARG A 402 -1.57 1.96 43.59
C ARG A 402 -0.21 1.66 42.97
N PHE A 403 0.24 2.52 42.06
CA PHE A 403 1.57 2.43 41.46
C PHE A 403 2.65 2.52 42.56
N SER A 404 2.58 3.53 43.42
CA SER A 404 3.58 3.73 44.46
C SER A 404 3.64 2.57 45.46
N GLN A 405 2.50 1.96 45.78
CA GLN A 405 2.43 0.75 46.62
C GLN A 405 3.07 -0.48 45.97
N ALA A 406 2.93 -0.64 44.65
CA ALA A 406 3.48 -1.80 43.93
C ALA A 406 4.96 -1.66 43.55
N PHE A 407 5.43 -0.43 43.33
CA PHE A 407 6.80 -0.15 42.89
C PHE A 407 7.70 0.43 44.01
N GLY A 408 7.12 0.81 45.15
CA GLY A 408 7.85 1.26 46.34
C GLY A 408 8.43 2.68 46.25
N LYS A 409 8.13 3.44 45.19
CA LYS A 409 8.52 4.85 45.03
C LYS A 409 7.36 5.66 44.44
N PRO A 410 7.32 7.00 44.67
CA PRO A 410 6.33 7.88 44.06
C PRO A 410 6.30 7.76 42.53
N ALA A 411 5.10 7.87 41.95
CA ALA A 411 4.86 7.77 40.50
C ALA A 411 5.31 9.03 39.73
N THR A 412 6.58 9.42 39.84
CA THR A 412 7.13 10.49 38.99
C THR A 412 7.16 10.06 37.53
N ARG A 413 7.12 11.02 36.60
CA ARG A 413 7.12 10.77 35.15
C ARG A 413 8.29 9.87 34.72
N ASP A 414 9.51 10.23 35.12
CA ASP A 414 10.72 9.48 34.78
C ASP A 414 10.73 8.07 35.40
N TYR A 415 10.27 7.95 36.65
CA TYR A 415 10.23 6.66 37.31
C TYR A 415 9.18 5.73 36.69
N PHE A 416 8.00 6.25 36.36
CA PHE A 416 6.99 5.49 35.62
C PHE A 416 7.54 4.99 34.28
N LYS A 417 8.20 5.87 33.49
CA LYS A 417 8.82 5.49 32.21
C LYS A 417 9.86 4.38 32.37
N ALA A 418 10.73 4.48 33.37
CA ALA A 418 11.73 3.46 33.67
C ALA A 418 11.06 2.12 34.01
N CYS A 419 10.03 2.14 34.87
CA CYS A 419 9.29 0.95 35.27
C CYS A 419 8.57 0.27 34.11
N VAL A 420 7.88 1.00 33.23
CA VAL A 420 7.14 0.37 32.11
C VAL A 420 8.06 -0.10 30.97
N THR A 421 9.27 0.43 30.89
CA THR A 421 10.29 0.03 29.90
C THR A 421 11.03 -1.23 30.32
N ASP A 422 11.20 -1.46 31.62
CA ASP A 422 11.77 -2.71 32.14
C ASP A 422 10.77 -3.86 32.02
N PRO A 423 11.06 -4.94 31.27
CA PRO A 423 10.13 -6.08 31.15
C PRO A 423 9.91 -6.84 32.47
N SER A 424 10.64 -6.58 33.55
CA SER A 424 10.52 -7.29 34.83
C SER A 424 9.09 -7.26 35.42
N TRP A 425 8.33 -6.17 35.21
CA TRP A 425 6.95 -6.05 35.68
C TRP A 425 6.01 -7.10 35.08
N THR A 426 6.35 -7.68 33.92
CA THR A 426 5.53 -8.71 33.27
C THR A 426 5.51 -10.03 34.05
N ARG A 427 6.54 -10.27 34.87
CA ARG A 427 6.71 -11.46 35.71
C ARG A 427 6.27 -11.22 37.16
N ASN A 428 6.19 -9.96 37.59
CA ASN A 428 5.74 -9.59 38.92
C ASN A 428 4.23 -9.30 38.90
N GLU A 429 3.44 -10.16 39.54
CA GLU A 429 1.97 -10.04 39.53
C GLU A 429 1.47 -8.75 40.16
N GLN A 430 2.09 -8.28 41.25
CA GLN A 430 1.68 -7.05 41.94
C GLN A 430 1.92 -5.82 41.04
N GLN A 431 3.08 -5.76 40.40
CA GLN A 431 3.42 -4.68 39.46
C GLN A 431 2.54 -4.72 38.21
N SER A 432 2.34 -5.91 37.62
CA SER A 432 1.44 -6.08 36.48
C SER A 432 0.00 -5.70 36.82
N ALA A 433 -0.49 -6.02 38.02
CA ALA A 433 -1.83 -5.68 38.47
C ALA A 433 -2.01 -4.17 38.67
N ALA A 434 -0.98 -3.48 39.16
CA ALA A 434 -0.97 -2.02 39.29
C ALA A 434 -0.93 -1.29 37.93
N LEU A 435 -0.14 -1.80 36.97
CA LEU A 435 0.00 -1.20 35.64
C LEU A 435 -1.20 -1.45 34.72
N LYS A 436 -1.85 -2.61 34.82
CA LYS A 436 -2.98 -3.01 33.95
C LYS A 436 -4.05 -1.91 33.79
N PRO A 437 -4.67 -1.38 34.87
CA PRO A 437 -5.73 -0.38 34.71
C PRO A 437 -5.22 0.94 34.12
N ILE A 438 -3.99 1.34 34.45
CA ILE A 438 -3.36 2.56 33.95
C ILE A 438 -3.15 2.46 32.44
N LEU A 439 -2.48 1.39 31.99
CA LEU A 439 -2.14 1.20 30.58
C LEU A 439 -3.38 0.96 29.71
N LEU A 440 -4.39 0.24 30.20
CA LEU A 440 -5.64 0.05 29.45
C LEU A 440 -6.43 1.37 29.32
N ARG A 441 -6.47 2.21 30.37
CA ARG A 441 -7.12 3.54 30.29
C ARG A 441 -6.39 4.45 29.29
N LEU A 442 -5.07 4.51 29.36
CA LEU A 442 -4.26 5.31 28.43
C LEU A 442 -4.36 4.77 27.00
N CYS A 443 -4.46 3.46 26.83
CA CYS A 443 -4.70 2.83 25.52
C CYS A 443 -6.08 3.19 24.95
N ALA A 444 -7.13 3.20 25.79
CA ALA A 444 -8.46 3.66 25.37
C ALA A 444 -8.41 5.12 24.88
N GLN A 445 -7.70 5.98 25.61
CA GLN A 445 -7.49 7.37 25.21
C GLN A 445 -6.73 7.49 23.87
N TYR A 446 -5.66 6.70 23.69
CA TYR A 446 -4.90 6.66 22.44
C TYR A 446 -5.76 6.27 21.24
N ILE A 447 -6.59 5.22 21.38
CA ILE A 447 -7.45 4.73 20.30
C ILE A 447 -8.59 5.70 19.98
N LEU A 448 -9.25 6.25 20.99
CA LEU A 448 -10.50 6.98 20.83
C LEU A 448 -10.28 8.48 20.58
N LEU A 449 -9.33 9.09 21.29
CA LEU A 449 -9.21 10.55 21.39
C LEU A 449 -8.01 11.12 20.62
N GLU A 450 -6.91 10.39 20.49
CA GLU A 450 -5.74 10.88 19.76
C GLU A 450 -5.96 10.75 18.24
N LYS A 451 -5.82 11.87 17.52
CA LYS A 451 -6.14 11.96 16.10
C LYS A 451 -4.94 12.44 15.27
N ARG A 452 -4.89 12.01 14.01
CA ARG A 452 -4.14 12.64 12.92
C ARG A 452 -5.13 13.35 12.00
N GLY A 453 -5.17 14.68 12.07
CA GLY A 453 -6.28 15.44 11.49
C GLY A 453 -7.58 15.10 12.23
N LYS A 454 -8.57 14.55 11.52
CA LYS A 454 -9.84 14.09 12.11
C LYS A 454 -9.91 12.59 12.42
N LEU A 455 -8.92 11.81 11.98
CA LEU A 455 -8.96 10.35 12.02
C LEU A 455 -8.08 9.80 13.14
N ALA A 456 -8.32 8.57 13.57
CA ALA A 456 -7.53 7.91 14.61
C ALA A 456 -6.03 7.96 14.28
N LEU A 457 -5.21 8.25 15.30
CA LEU A 457 -3.76 8.31 15.17
C LEU A 457 -3.15 6.91 14.91
N ASP A 458 -3.70 5.88 15.55
CA ASP A 458 -3.28 4.49 15.33
C ASP A 458 -3.67 4.03 13.91
N PRO A 459 -2.72 3.51 13.11
CA PRO A 459 -2.97 3.13 11.73
C PRO A 459 -3.90 1.91 11.58
N VAL A 460 -3.90 0.98 12.54
CA VAL A 460 -4.73 -0.24 12.54
C VAL A 460 -6.16 0.09 12.96
N ALA A 461 -6.32 0.96 13.97
CA ALA A 461 -7.60 1.56 14.33
C ALA A 461 -8.19 2.30 13.14
N ASN A 462 -7.42 3.19 12.53
CA ASN A 462 -7.88 3.92 11.35
C ASN A 462 -8.29 2.95 10.22
N PHE A 463 -7.57 1.85 10.00
CA PHE A 463 -7.96 0.84 9.04
C PHE A 463 -9.33 0.22 9.38
N HIS A 464 -9.53 -0.33 10.57
CA HIS A 464 -10.77 -1.01 10.93
C HIS A 464 -11.98 -0.08 11.00
N LEU A 465 -11.79 1.13 11.53
CA LEU A 465 -12.84 2.15 11.63
C LEU A 465 -13.25 2.68 10.26
N ARG A 466 -12.30 2.89 9.34
CA ARG A 466 -12.61 3.14 7.92
C ARG A 466 -13.37 1.99 7.27
N ASN A 467 -13.21 0.78 7.75
CA ASN A 467 -13.95 -0.38 7.26
C ASN A 467 -15.33 -0.53 7.93
N GLY A 468 -15.74 0.38 8.82
CA GLY A 468 -17.05 0.36 9.48
C GLY A 468 -17.12 -0.46 10.78
N ALA A 469 -15.98 -0.89 11.32
CA ALA A 469 -15.97 -1.54 12.63
C ALA A 469 -16.22 -0.54 13.78
N CYS A 470 -16.61 -1.05 14.94
CA CYS A 470 -16.58 -0.33 16.21
C CYS A 470 -15.46 -0.88 17.10
N ALA A 471 -14.94 -0.05 18.01
CA ALA A 471 -14.01 -0.51 19.05
C ALA A 471 -14.81 -1.35 20.06
N GLN A 472 -14.39 -2.59 20.31
CA GLN A 472 -15.14 -3.51 21.17
C GLN A 472 -14.46 -3.68 22.53
N ARG A 473 -13.25 -4.23 22.57
CA ARG A 473 -12.62 -4.64 23.83
C ARG A 473 -11.11 -4.51 23.78
N LEU A 474 -10.51 -3.89 24.80
CA LEU A 474 -9.06 -3.91 25.00
C LEU A 474 -8.64 -5.18 25.75
N ASN A 475 -7.63 -5.87 25.24
CA ASN A 475 -7.15 -7.14 25.75
C ASN A 475 -5.78 -6.99 26.41
N TRP A 476 -5.77 -7.07 27.73
CA TRP A 476 -4.53 -7.15 28.51
C TRP A 476 -3.80 -8.46 28.22
N ARG A 477 -2.49 -8.40 27.94
CA ARG A 477 -1.68 -9.56 27.53
C ARG A 477 -2.29 -10.26 26.30
N GLY A 478 -2.82 -9.48 25.37
CA GLY A 478 -3.34 -9.99 24.12
C GLY A 478 -2.24 -10.55 23.21
N ASP A 479 -1.06 -9.93 23.21
CA ASP A 479 0.14 -10.44 22.56
C ASP A 479 1.31 -10.44 23.55
N VAL A 480 1.70 -11.63 24.03
CA VAL A 480 2.84 -11.79 24.95
C VAL A 480 4.18 -12.01 24.24
N SER A 481 4.24 -11.81 22.92
CA SER A 481 5.50 -11.82 22.18
C SER A 481 6.34 -10.59 22.51
N ASN A 482 7.66 -10.67 22.26
CA ASN A 482 8.54 -9.50 22.41
C ASN A 482 8.05 -8.32 21.56
N ASN A 483 7.58 -8.58 20.34
CA ASN A 483 7.02 -7.56 19.46
C ASN A 483 5.75 -6.90 20.05
N GLY A 484 4.85 -7.71 20.63
CA GLY A 484 3.64 -7.20 21.32
C GLY A 484 3.99 -6.24 22.45
N PHE A 485 4.98 -6.58 23.28
CA PHE A 485 5.45 -5.69 24.34
C PHE A 485 6.11 -4.41 23.83
N GLN A 486 6.96 -4.52 22.79
CA GLN A 486 7.67 -3.37 22.21
C GLN A 486 6.75 -2.39 21.48
N THR A 487 5.60 -2.84 20.98
CA THR A 487 4.66 -2.00 20.23
C THR A 487 3.56 -1.40 21.12
N SER A 488 3.07 -2.16 22.10
CA SER A 488 1.82 -1.85 22.81
C SER A 488 1.76 -2.37 24.26
N PHE A 489 2.89 -2.70 24.89
CA PHE A 489 2.93 -3.36 26.21
C PHE A 489 2.13 -4.67 26.25
N GLY A 490 1.98 -5.34 25.10
CA GLY A 490 1.23 -6.58 24.94
C GLY A 490 -0.29 -6.40 24.92
N ILE A 491 -0.78 -5.16 24.75
CA ILE A 491 -2.21 -4.88 24.63
C ILE A 491 -2.65 -5.07 23.18
N MET A 492 -3.73 -5.82 23.00
CA MET A 492 -4.42 -5.91 21.71
C MET A 492 -5.83 -5.35 21.84
N ILE A 493 -6.54 -5.20 20.72
CA ILE A 493 -7.92 -4.72 20.68
C ILE A 493 -8.77 -5.61 19.78
N ASN A 494 -10.01 -5.87 20.21
CA ASN A 494 -11.05 -6.40 19.36
C ASN A 494 -11.80 -5.24 18.69
N TYR A 495 -11.93 -5.26 17.35
CA TYR A 495 -12.86 -4.41 16.60
C TYR A 495 -14.02 -5.25 16.08
N ASN A 496 -15.26 -4.85 16.35
CA ASN A 496 -16.44 -5.60 15.97
C ASN A 496 -17.08 -5.04 14.69
N TYR A 497 -17.41 -5.93 13.76
CA TYR A 497 -18.10 -5.64 12.50
C TYR A 497 -19.57 -6.02 12.64
N ILE A 498 -20.36 -5.12 13.19
CA ILE A 498 -21.80 -5.31 13.31
C ILE A 498 -22.44 -4.99 11.96
N VAL A 499 -22.91 -6.02 11.25
CA VAL A 499 -23.36 -5.95 9.85
C VAL A 499 -24.31 -4.77 9.58
N ASP A 500 -25.27 -4.54 10.48
CA ASP A 500 -26.29 -3.49 10.34
C ASP A 500 -25.73 -2.07 10.49
N PHE A 501 -24.58 -1.90 11.15
CA PHE A 501 -23.96 -0.60 11.43
C PHE A 501 -22.67 -0.34 10.65
N ILE A 502 -22.21 -1.28 9.80
CA ILE A 502 -20.95 -1.12 9.05
C ILE A 502 -20.93 0.19 8.26
N GLU A 503 -22.01 0.48 7.54
CA GLU A 503 -22.05 1.66 6.66
C GLU A 503 -22.21 2.97 7.45
N SER A 504 -23.06 2.99 8.47
CA SER A 504 -23.23 4.17 9.33
C SER A 504 -21.94 4.49 10.11
N ASN A 505 -21.26 3.47 10.63
CA ASN A 505 -19.96 3.62 11.31
C ASN A 505 -18.87 4.14 10.38
N ASN A 506 -18.82 3.62 9.15
CA ASN A 506 -17.90 4.12 8.12
C ASN A 506 -18.15 5.61 7.84
N GLN A 507 -19.41 5.97 7.56
CA GLN A 507 -19.78 7.33 7.18
C GLN A 507 -19.46 8.33 8.30
N GLN A 508 -19.90 8.07 9.53
CA GLN A 508 -19.65 8.99 10.65
C GLN A 508 -18.13 9.14 10.94
N TYR A 509 -17.35 8.07 10.78
CA TYR A 509 -15.91 8.11 11.03
C TYR A 509 -15.19 8.93 9.95
N LEU A 510 -15.54 8.71 8.67
CA LEU A 510 -14.96 9.46 7.57
C LEU A 510 -15.38 10.92 7.56
N GLU A 511 -16.64 11.23 7.87
CA GLU A 511 -17.15 12.61 7.85
C GLU A 511 -16.71 13.38 9.10
N ARG A 512 -16.94 12.81 10.29
CA ARG A 512 -16.86 13.52 11.58
C ARG A 512 -15.70 13.07 12.46
N GLY A 513 -15.06 11.94 12.17
CA GLY A 513 -14.01 11.37 13.02
C GLY A 513 -14.53 10.62 14.26
N THR A 514 -15.85 10.44 14.37
CA THR A 514 -16.53 9.77 15.48
C THR A 514 -16.26 8.27 15.46
N ILE A 515 -15.87 7.73 16.62
CA ILE A 515 -15.55 6.31 16.80
C ILE A 515 -16.66 5.64 17.60
N SER A 516 -17.35 4.67 16.98
CA SER A 516 -18.33 3.82 17.68
C SER A 516 -17.63 2.87 18.65
N VAL A 517 -18.22 2.68 19.82
CA VAL A 517 -17.83 1.68 20.81
C VAL A 517 -18.95 0.63 20.93
N SER A 518 -18.59 -0.64 20.93
CA SER A 518 -19.54 -1.75 21.10
C SER A 518 -20.01 -1.82 22.56
N GLU A 519 -21.24 -2.26 22.79
CA GLU A 519 -21.77 -2.49 24.16
C GLU A 519 -20.98 -3.54 24.96
N VAL A 520 -20.35 -4.49 24.26
CA VAL A 520 -19.50 -5.52 24.86
C VAL A 520 -18.09 -4.97 25.02
N ASP A 521 -17.83 -4.25 26.10
CA ASP A 521 -16.51 -3.78 26.50
C ASP A 521 -16.13 -4.25 27.92
N ASN A 522 -14.89 -3.99 28.34
CA ASN A 522 -14.43 -4.20 29.71
C ASN A 522 -14.39 -2.90 30.54
N GLY A 523 -15.22 -1.93 30.17
CA GLY A 523 -15.42 -0.64 30.80
C GLY A 523 -14.41 0.46 30.44
N TYR A 524 -13.25 0.15 29.85
CA TYR A 524 -12.22 1.17 29.58
C TYR A 524 -12.60 2.10 28.42
N LEU A 525 -13.22 1.56 27.36
CA LEU A 525 -13.62 2.34 26.20
C LEU A 525 -14.83 3.21 26.53
N THR A 526 -15.86 2.62 27.15
CA THR A 526 -17.07 3.33 27.59
C THR A 526 -16.73 4.47 28.55
N LYS A 527 -15.95 4.22 29.61
CA LYS A 527 -15.53 5.28 30.55
C LYS A 527 -14.76 6.40 29.86
N CYS A 528 -13.93 6.08 28.86
CA CYS A 528 -13.21 7.08 28.08
C CYS A 528 -14.16 7.95 27.26
N THR A 529 -15.16 7.35 26.60
CA THR A 529 -16.18 8.10 25.86
C THR A 529 -17.06 8.99 26.74
N GLU A 530 -17.43 8.50 27.93
CA GLU A 530 -18.20 9.26 28.92
C GLU A 530 -17.41 10.46 29.44
N ALA A 531 -16.14 10.25 29.80
CA ALA A 531 -15.24 11.32 30.25
C ALA A 531 -15.06 12.41 29.17
N ALA A 532 -14.85 12.00 27.91
CA ALA A 532 -14.73 12.92 26.79
C ALA A 532 -16.02 13.72 26.54
N SER A 533 -17.18 13.05 26.64
CA SER A 533 -18.49 13.70 26.49
C SER A 533 -18.75 14.73 27.58
N ASN A 534 -18.34 14.46 28.82
CA ASN A 534 -18.48 15.40 29.93
C ASN A 534 -17.57 16.62 29.78
N LEU A 535 -16.33 16.44 29.29
CA LEU A 535 -15.43 17.55 28.96
C LEU A 535 -16.00 18.46 27.85
N ASN A 536 -16.66 17.89 26.84
CA ASN A 536 -17.31 18.66 25.77
C ASN A 536 -18.56 19.42 26.26
N LYS A 537 -19.27 18.89 27.26
CA LYS A 537 -20.41 19.60 27.90
C LYS A 537 -19.95 20.78 28.75
N ILE A 538 -18.83 20.65 29.45
CA ILE A 538 -18.26 21.72 30.30
C ILE A 538 -17.62 22.84 29.46
N SER A 539 -17.10 22.52 28.26
CA SER A 539 -16.40 23.47 27.39
C SER A 539 -17.27 24.21 26.35
N GLY A 540 -18.60 24.04 26.37
CA GLY A 540 -19.52 24.90 25.62
C GLY A 540 -19.32 24.95 24.10
N SER A 541 -18.84 23.87 23.46
CA SER A 541 -18.73 23.81 22.00
C SER A 541 -19.09 22.42 21.45
N ARG A 542 -20.05 22.36 20.52
CA ARG A 542 -20.52 21.14 19.84
C ARG A 542 -19.37 20.42 19.12
N LYS A 543 -18.85 19.34 19.72
CA LYS A 543 -18.22 18.22 18.99
C LYS A 543 -18.65 16.90 19.65
N SER A 544 -19.36 16.07 18.91
CA SER A 544 -19.58 14.66 19.26
C SER A 544 -18.25 13.93 19.17
N VAL A 545 -17.94 13.09 20.18
CA VAL A 545 -16.70 12.30 20.29
C VAL A 545 -16.55 11.32 19.13
#